data_AF-A0A0Q9U290-F1
#
_entry.id   AF-A0A0Q9U290-F1
#
_cell.length_a   1.000
_cell.length_b   1.000
_cell.length_c   1.000
_cell.angle_alpha   90.00
_cell.angle_beta   90.00
_cell.angle_gamma   90.00
#
_symmetry.space_group_name_H-M   'P 1'
#
loop_
_entity.id
_entity.type
_entity.pdbx_description
1 polymer ?
#
loop_
_entity_poly.entity_id
_entity_poly.type
_entity_poly.pdbx_seq_one_letter_code
_entity_poly.pdbx_strand_id
1 'polypeptide(L)'
;MVGLSATVALAATAVAGAAVLRFADGLRDYDTAAAGPFDHATARLQLVERPDGTTAVLHVRGIDASAAGRTFGAHVHNGACGTDAPAAALGHYNADAHAGHVPVVVSAQTEVWLDFTVDATGAGDSSTAVRFPVQPGAHSVVVHAAPTDPATGLAGARLACLPVEW
;
A
#
# COMPACT_ATOMS: atom_id res chain seq x y z
N MET A 1 11.07 -31.50 9.14
CA MET A 1 9.63 -31.20 9.02
C MET A 1 9.51 -30.07 8.02
N VAL A 2 9.10 -30.37 6.78
CA VAL A 2 8.89 -29.36 5.73
C VAL A 2 7.43 -28.95 5.80
N GLY A 3 7.16 -27.72 6.25
CA GLY A 3 5.81 -27.17 6.33
C GLY A 3 5.31 -26.80 4.93
N LEU A 4 4.24 -27.45 4.47
CA LEU A 4 3.51 -27.00 3.29
C LEU A 4 2.83 -25.67 3.62
N SER A 5 3.27 -24.56 3.02
CA SER A 5 2.49 -23.34 2.95
C SER A 5 1.38 -23.55 1.92
N ALA A 6 0.13 -23.61 2.39
CA ALA A 6 -1.04 -23.68 1.52
C ALA A 6 -1.43 -22.25 1.12
N THR A 7 -1.13 -21.87 -0.12
CA THR A 7 -1.76 -20.71 -0.77
C THR A 7 -3.21 -21.04 -1.06
N VAL A 8 -4.13 -20.44 -0.31
CA VAL A 8 -5.57 -20.54 -0.58
C VAL A 8 -5.95 -19.40 -1.52
N ALA A 9 -6.11 -19.69 -2.80
CA ALA A 9 -6.75 -18.76 -3.74
C ALA A 9 -8.28 -18.84 -3.53
N LEU A 10 -8.89 -17.79 -2.97
CA LEU A 10 -10.35 -17.68 -2.90
C LEU A 10 -10.91 -17.13 -4.22
N ALA A 11 -11.93 -17.81 -4.75
CA ALA A 11 -12.62 -17.47 -5.99
C ALA A 11 -13.20 -16.06 -5.98
N ALA A 12 -12.93 -15.30 -7.06
CA ALA A 12 -13.53 -14.01 -7.31
C ALA A 12 -15.00 -14.17 -7.74
N THR A 13 -15.95 -13.76 -6.90
CA THR A 13 -17.32 -13.51 -7.36
C THR A 13 -17.32 -12.22 -8.18
N ALA A 14 -17.29 -12.35 -9.50
CA ALA A 14 -17.46 -11.22 -10.41
C ALA A 14 -18.89 -10.67 -10.28
N VAL A 15 -19.05 -9.58 -9.53
CA VAL A 15 -20.21 -8.69 -9.71
C VAL A 15 -19.94 -7.99 -11.04
N ALA A 16 -20.86 -8.09 -12.00
CA ALA A 16 -20.66 -7.64 -13.38
C ALA A 16 -19.89 -6.30 -13.46
N GLY A 17 -18.67 -6.34 -13.99
CA GLY A 17 -17.82 -5.17 -14.23
C GLY A 17 -16.83 -4.77 -13.14
N ALA A 18 -16.74 -5.49 -12.01
CA ALA A 18 -15.73 -5.21 -10.98
C ALA A 18 -14.95 -6.46 -10.54
N ALA A 19 -13.62 -6.35 -10.50
CA ALA A 19 -12.73 -7.32 -9.86
C ALA A 19 -12.43 -6.87 -8.43
N VAL A 20 -12.39 -7.82 -7.49
CA VAL A 20 -12.03 -7.53 -6.10
C VAL A 20 -10.77 -8.32 -5.77
N LEU A 21 -9.67 -7.60 -5.61
CA LEU A 21 -8.37 -8.14 -5.22
C LEU A 21 -8.16 -7.89 -3.73
N ARG A 22 -7.59 -8.88 -3.04
CA ARG A 22 -7.40 -8.84 -1.58
C ARG A 22 -6.00 -9.32 -1.25
N PHE A 23 -5.27 -8.49 -0.52
CA PHE A 23 -3.91 -8.76 -0.07
C PHE A 23 -3.89 -8.62 1.45
N ALA A 24 -3.28 -9.58 2.14
CA ALA A 24 -3.18 -9.58 3.59
C ALA A 24 -1.88 -10.27 4.00
N ASP A 25 -1.04 -9.58 4.76
CA ASP A 25 0.22 -10.11 5.27
C ASP A 25 0.68 -9.31 6.51
N GLY A 26 1.76 -9.77 7.15
CA GLY A 26 2.58 -8.92 8.02
C GLY A 26 3.23 -7.81 7.21
N LEU A 27 3.33 -6.61 7.78
CA LEU A 27 4.13 -5.55 7.19
C LEU A 27 5.61 -5.94 7.27
N ARG A 28 6.30 -5.88 6.14
CA ARG A 28 7.73 -6.12 6.05
C ARG A 28 8.46 -4.84 6.42
N ASP A 29 9.21 -4.90 7.50
CA ASP A 29 10.02 -3.78 7.98
C ASP A 29 11.25 -3.55 7.09
N TYR A 30 11.53 -2.29 6.78
CA TYR A 30 12.71 -1.90 6.00
C TYR A 30 13.94 -1.61 6.87
N ASP A 31 13.79 -1.44 8.19
CA ASP A 31 14.90 -1.24 9.12
C ASP A 31 14.95 -2.35 10.18
N THR A 32 15.30 -3.55 9.76
CA THR A 32 15.34 -4.74 10.64
C THR A 32 16.36 -4.65 11.78
N ALA A 33 17.20 -3.61 11.82
CA ALA A 33 18.18 -3.38 12.87
C ALA A 33 17.63 -2.53 14.03
N ALA A 34 16.52 -1.82 13.84
CA ALA A 34 15.92 -0.93 14.83
C ALA A 34 14.45 -1.31 15.08
N ALA A 35 14.01 -1.21 16.34
CA ALA A 35 12.60 -1.43 16.64
C ALA A 35 11.76 -0.28 16.05
N GLY A 36 10.77 -0.65 15.23
CA GLY A 36 9.85 0.26 14.56
C GLY A 36 8.40 0.08 15.02
N PRO A 37 7.52 1.06 14.74
CA PRO A 37 6.11 0.96 15.10
C PRO A 37 5.36 -0.13 14.31
N PHE A 38 5.96 -0.72 13.27
CA PHE A 38 5.33 -1.67 12.36
C PHE A 38 5.88 -3.09 12.45
N ASP A 39 6.83 -3.39 13.34
CA ASP A 39 7.53 -4.69 13.44
C ASP A 39 6.59 -5.89 13.68
N HIS A 40 5.41 -5.63 14.25
CA HIS A 40 4.38 -6.63 14.53
C HIS A 40 3.05 -6.30 13.83
N ALA A 41 3.05 -5.27 12.99
CA ALA A 41 1.86 -4.83 12.32
C ALA A 41 1.49 -5.76 11.16
N THR A 42 0.19 -5.90 10.95
CA THR A 42 -0.37 -6.58 9.77
C THR A 42 -1.15 -5.56 8.96
N ALA A 43 -1.22 -5.79 7.65
CA ALA A 43 -2.01 -4.95 6.78
C ALA A 43 -2.93 -5.80 5.89
N ARG A 44 -4.09 -5.24 5.58
CA ARG A 44 -5.02 -5.76 4.57
C ARG A 44 -5.31 -4.66 3.58
N LEU A 45 -5.08 -4.94 2.31
CA LEU A 45 -5.46 -4.09 1.20
C LEU A 45 -6.56 -4.76 0.40
N GLN A 46 -7.62 -4.02 0.10
CA GLN A 46 -8.62 -4.40 -0.88
C GLN A 46 -8.57 -3.41 -2.05
N LEU A 47 -8.42 -3.93 -3.26
CA LEU A 47 -8.61 -3.17 -4.50
C LEU A 47 -9.91 -3.62 -5.13
N VAL A 48 -10.84 -2.69 -5.32
CA VAL A 48 -12.06 -2.90 -6.11
C VAL A 48 -11.84 -2.21 -7.44
N GLU A 49 -11.46 -2.99 -8.43
CA GLU A 49 -11.13 -2.51 -9.76
C GLU A 49 -12.35 -2.51 -10.66
N ARG A 50 -12.50 -1.43 -11.42
CA ARG A 50 -13.47 -1.25 -12.50
C ARG A 50 -12.73 -0.72 -13.74
N PRO A 51 -13.30 -0.85 -14.94
CA PRO A 51 -12.64 -0.35 -16.16
C PRO A 51 -12.24 1.14 -16.11
N ASP A 52 -12.96 1.94 -15.33
CA ASP A 52 -12.80 3.39 -15.21
C ASP A 52 -12.17 3.85 -13.88
N GLY A 53 -11.79 2.92 -12.99
CA GLY A 53 -11.19 3.31 -11.71
C GLY A 53 -11.02 2.20 -10.70
N THR A 54 -10.23 2.50 -9.67
CA THR A 54 -9.96 1.59 -8.55
C THR A 54 -10.34 2.26 -7.23
N THR A 55 -11.08 1.54 -6.40
CA THR A 55 -11.24 1.90 -4.98
C THR A 55 -10.28 1.06 -4.15
N ALA A 56 -9.37 1.71 -3.45
CA ALA A 56 -8.42 1.07 -2.54
C ALA A 56 -8.85 1.30 -1.09
N VAL A 57 -8.83 0.24 -0.28
CA VAL A 57 -9.10 0.30 1.16
C VAL A 57 -7.98 -0.42 1.89
N LEU A 58 -7.33 0.29 2.80
CA LEU A 58 -6.23 -0.20 3.61
C LEU A 58 -6.64 -0.26 5.08
N HIS A 59 -6.35 -1.39 5.72
CA HIS A 59 -6.46 -1.57 7.15
C HIS A 59 -5.10 -2.01 7.68
N VAL A 60 -4.54 -1.28 8.64
CA VAL A 60 -3.29 -1.62 9.33
C VAL A 60 -3.61 -1.84 10.81
N ARG A 61 -3.09 -2.92 11.40
CA ARG A 61 -3.38 -3.33 12.79
C ARG A 61 -2.12 -3.82 13.48
N GLY A 62 -2.08 -3.73 14.81
CA GLY A 62 -0.92 -4.15 15.59
C GLY A 62 0.25 -3.15 15.52
N ILE A 63 -0.07 -1.88 15.24
CA ILE A 63 0.89 -0.79 15.25
C ILE A 63 1.23 -0.49 16.72
N ASP A 64 2.50 -0.27 17.02
CA ASP A 64 2.93 0.05 18.38
C ASP A 64 2.17 1.28 18.93
N ALA A 65 1.70 1.18 20.17
CA ALA A 65 0.86 2.22 20.79
C ALA A 65 1.58 3.57 20.96
N SER A 66 2.92 3.60 20.96
CA SER A 66 3.69 4.84 20.94
C SER A 66 3.45 5.69 19.68
N ALA A 67 2.90 5.08 18.62
CA ALA A 67 2.55 5.78 17.39
C ALA A 67 1.13 6.37 17.39
N ALA A 68 0.33 6.19 18.44
CA ALA A 68 -1.03 6.70 18.49
C ALA A 68 -1.09 8.22 18.24
N GLY A 69 -2.04 8.65 17.40
CA GLY A 69 -2.22 10.02 16.95
C GLY A 69 -1.28 10.47 15.82
N ARG A 70 -0.27 9.67 15.44
CA ARG A 70 0.58 9.97 14.30
C ARG A 70 -0.08 9.57 12.99
N THR A 71 0.12 10.39 11.96
CA THR A 71 -0.27 10.08 10.58
C THR A 71 0.93 9.63 9.78
N PHE A 72 0.76 8.56 9.00
CA PHE A 72 1.77 7.99 8.12
C PHE A 72 1.23 8.03 6.69
N GLY A 73 2.03 8.56 5.75
CA GLY A 73 1.75 8.44 4.33
C GLY A 73 1.87 6.98 3.89
N ALA A 74 0.95 6.51 3.07
CA ALA A 74 1.03 5.17 2.50
C ALA A 74 0.64 5.19 1.04
N HIS A 75 1.41 4.54 0.17
CA HIS A 75 1.23 4.64 -1.28
C HIS A 75 1.32 3.28 -1.94
N VAL A 76 0.54 3.07 -3.01
CA VAL A 76 0.86 2.00 -3.95
C VAL A 76 2.12 2.38 -4.71
N HIS A 77 3.07 1.46 -4.76
CA HIS A 77 4.37 1.59 -5.38
C HIS A 77 4.49 0.69 -6.62
N ASN A 78 5.30 1.12 -7.58
CA ASN A 78 5.48 0.41 -8.86
C ASN A 78 6.31 -0.87 -8.75
N GLY A 79 7.00 -1.08 -7.64
CA GLY A 79 7.85 -2.24 -7.44
C GLY A 79 7.48 -3.09 -6.23
N ALA A 80 8.14 -4.24 -6.13
CA ALA A 80 7.88 -5.26 -5.12
C ALA A 80 8.34 -4.84 -3.71
N CYS A 81 7.70 -5.44 -2.70
CA CYS A 81 8.04 -5.27 -1.29
C CYS A 81 9.17 -6.23 -0.87
N GLY A 82 10.33 -5.70 -0.45
CA GLY A 82 11.46 -6.53 0.01
C GLY A 82 12.27 -5.87 1.12
N THR A 83 12.41 -6.57 2.27
CA THR A 83 13.08 -6.06 3.49
C THR A 83 14.51 -5.59 3.23
N ASP A 84 15.29 -6.37 2.47
CA ASP A 84 16.72 -6.13 2.26
C ASP A 84 17.00 -5.25 1.04
N ALA A 85 15.94 -4.85 0.32
CA ALA A 85 16.04 -4.03 -0.88
C ALA A 85 14.90 -2.98 -0.94
N PRO A 86 14.88 -1.98 -0.04
CA PRO A 86 13.84 -0.94 -0.05
C PRO A 86 13.69 -0.22 -1.39
N ALA A 87 14.77 -0.13 -2.17
CA ALA A 87 14.77 0.46 -3.51
C ALA A 87 13.96 -0.36 -4.54
N ALA A 88 13.76 -1.67 -4.33
CA ALA A 88 13.00 -2.54 -5.21
C ALA A 88 11.51 -2.16 -5.29
N ALA A 89 10.99 -1.43 -4.30
CA ALA A 89 9.64 -0.87 -4.34
C ALA A 89 9.49 0.26 -5.37
N LEU A 90 10.60 0.78 -5.95
CA LEU A 90 10.57 1.88 -6.93
C LEU A 90 9.84 3.12 -6.39
N GLY A 91 9.38 4.01 -7.28
CA GLY A 91 8.53 5.14 -6.92
C GLY A 91 7.05 4.78 -6.81
N HIS A 92 6.21 5.78 -6.55
CA HIS A 92 4.76 5.60 -6.49
C HIS A 92 4.22 5.09 -7.83
N TYR A 93 3.15 4.29 -7.76
CA TYR A 93 2.33 4.03 -8.93
C TYR A 93 1.68 5.34 -9.37
N ASN A 94 1.95 5.74 -10.62
CA ASN A 94 1.45 6.99 -11.17
C ASN A 94 0.82 6.75 -12.55
N ALA A 95 -0.48 7.03 -12.67
CA ALA A 95 -1.25 6.78 -13.87
C ALA A 95 -0.81 7.62 -15.08
N ASP A 96 -0.33 8.85 -14.87
CA ASP A 96 0.21 9.66 -15.95
C ASP A 96 1.47 9.03 -16.53
N ALA A 97 2.36 8.52 -15.66
CA ALA A 97 3.56 7.82 -16.09
C ALA A 97 3.23 6.53 -16.87
N HIS A 98 2.27 5.74 -16.38
CA HIS A 98 1.78 4.54 -17.08
C HIS A 98 1.10 4.85 -18.41
N ALA A 99 0.46 6.02 -18.55
CA ALA A 99 -0.13 6.51 -19.79
C ALA A 99 0.89 7.19 -20.74
N GLY A 100 2.14 7.41 -20.29
CA GLY A 100 3.16 8.12 -21.06
C GLY A 100 2.95 9.63 -21.14
N HIS A 101 2.19 10.23 -20.23
CA HIS A 101 2.00 11.68 -20.16
C HIS A 101 3.27 12.39 -19.65
N VAL A 102 3.60 13.53 -20.26
CA VAL A 102 4.76 14.35 -19.88
C VAL A 102 4.37 15.84 -19.89
N PRO A 103 4.60 16.59 -18.78
CA PRO A 103 5.18 16.13 -17.52
C PRO A 103 4.23 15.21 -16.74
N VAL A 104 4.80 14.29 -15.96
CA VAL A 104 4.03 13.44 -15.03
C VAL A 104 3.51 14.32 -13.90
N VAL A 105 2.19 14.31 -13.67
CA VAL A 105 1.59 15.02 -12.53
C VAL A 105 1.57 14.11 -11.32
N VAL A 106 2.02 14.63 -10.17
CA VAL A 106 1.93 13.97 -8.87
C VAL A 106 0.77 14.58 -8.09
N SER A 107 -0.25 13.78 -7.81
CA SER A 107 -1.44 14.19 -7.06
C SER A 107 -2.25 12.98 -6.60
N ALA A 108 -3.21 13.21 -5.70
CA ALA A 108 -4.19 12.19 -5.31
C ALA A 108 -5.11 11.73 -6.47
N GLN A 109 -5.07 12.39 -7.64
CA GLN A 109 -5.82 11.98 -8.83
C GLN A 109 -5.02 11.09 -9.80
N THR A 110 -3.69 11.08 -9.66
CA THR A 110 -2.76 10.33 -10.52
C THR A 110 -2.05 9.21 -9.77
N GLU A 111 -2.10 9.20 -8.44
CA GLU A 111 -1.48 8.19 -7.57
C GLU A 111 -2.49 7.63 -6.57
N VAL A 112 -2.17 6.48 -5.97
CA VAL A 112 -3.02 5.85 -4.94
C VAL A 112 -2.42 6.16 -3.56
N TRP A 113 -2.95 7.20 -2.92
CA TRP A 113 -2.56 7.62 -1.56
C TRP A 113 -3.55 7.09 -0.51
N LEU A 114 -3.01 6.48 0.54
CA LEU A 114 -3.68 5.72 1.58
C LEU A 114 -3.19 6.12 2.97
N ASP A 115 -2.88 7.41 3.17
CA ASP A 115 -2.53 7.98 4.46
C ASP A 115 -3.51 7.54 5.55
N PHE A 116 -2.98 7.14 6.71
CA PHE A 116 -3.77 6.74 7.86
C PHE A 116 -3.22 7.35 9.14
N THR A 117 -4.12 7.69 10.06
CA THR A 117 -3.76 8.08 11.43
C THR A 117 -3.92 6.88 12.35
N VAL A 118 -2.93 6.62 13.19
CA VAL A 118 -2.97 5.53 14.17
C VAL A 118 -3.88 5.92 15.32
N ASP A 119 -4.87 5.10 15.62
CA ASP A 119 -5.75 5.29 16.77
C ASP A 119 -5.14 4.74 18.07
N ALA A 120 -5.85 4.95 19.18
CA ALA A 120 -5.39 4.50 20.50
C ALA A 120 -5.31 2.98 20.67
N THR A 121 -5.85 2.20 19.72
CA THR A 121 -5.81 0.73 19.72
C THR A 121 -4.68 0.16 18.87
N GLY A 122 -3.86 1.01 18.24
CA GLY A 122 -2.81 0.57 17.32
C GLY A 122 -3.36 0.16 15.95
N ALA A 123 -4.46 0.81 15.53
CA ALA A 123 -5.08 0.59 14.22
C ALA A 123 -5.02 1.86 13.36
N GLY A 124 -4.88 1.68 12.05
CA GLY A 124 -5.00 2.75 11.05
C GLY A 124 -5.85 2.27 9.88
N ASP A 125 -6.74 3.13 9.41
CA ASP A 125 -7.65 2.84 8.30
C ASP A 125 -7.57 3.96 7.26
N SER A 126 -7.59 3.59 5.99
CA SER A 126 -7.62 4.55 4.88
C SER A 126 -8.41 4.00 3.69
N SER A 127 -8.98 4.91 2.90
CA SER A 127 -9.63 4.56 1.65
C SER A 127 -9.52 5.69 0.65
N THR A 128 -9.30 5.34 -0.62
CA THR A 128 -9.31 6.30 -1.72
C THR A 128 -9.98 5.70 -2.96
N ALA A 129 -10.46 6.56 -3.85
CA ALA A 129 -10.99 6.18 -5.15
C ALA A 129 -10.32 7.01 -6.25
N VAL A 130 -9.68 6.32 -7.19
CA VAL A 130 -8.98 6.91 -8.33
C VAL A 130 -9.68 6.57 -9.64
N ARG A 131 -9.55 7.41 -10.66
CA ARG A 131 -10.20 7.25 -11.98
C ARG A 131 -9.31 6.56 -13.01
N PHE A 132 -8.54 5.59 -12.56
CA PHE A 132 -7.72 4.73 -13.39
C PHE A 132 -7.66 3.33 -12.77
N PRO A 133 -7.58 2.27 -13.59
CA PRO A 133 -7.26 0.94 -13.11
C PRO A 133 -5.76 0.86 -12.73
N VAL A 134 -5.45 0.06 -11.71
CA VAL A 134 -4.06 -0.33 -11.41
C VAL A 134 -3.74 -1.52 -12.30
N GLN A 135 -2.67 -1.44 -13.09
CA GLN A 135 -2.31 -2.57 -13.96
C GLN A 135 -1.77 -3.74 -13.13
N PRO A 136 -1.99 -5.01 -13.56
CA PRO A 136 -1.35 -6.16 -12.94
C PRO A 136 0.19 -6.05 -12.94
N GLY A 137 0.83 -6.62 -11.93
CA GLY A 137 2.27 -6.45 -11.72
C GLY A 137 2.71 -6.71 -10.29
N ALA A 138 4.02 -6.63 -10.07
CA ALA A 138 4.62 -6.76 -8.73
C ALA A 138 4.69 -5.38 -8.06
N HIS A 139 3.70 -5.09 -7.24
CA HIS A 139 3.54 -3.84 -6.50
C HIS A 139 3.78 -4.02 -5.01
N SER A 140 3.67 -2.90 -4.30
CA SER A 140 3.64 -2.87 -2.85
C SER A 140 2.81 -1.69 -2.36
N VAL A 141 2.31 -1.77 -1.13
CA VAL A 141 1.94 -0.56 -0.38
C VAL A 141 3.10 -0.25 0.54
N VAL A 142 3.72 0.92 0.38
CA VAL A 142 4.81 1.38 1.25
C VAL A 142 4.25 2.37 2.26
N VAL A 143 4.59 2.18 3.53
CA VAL A 143 4.29 3.11 4.63
C VAL A 143 5.50 3.98 4.88
N HIS A 144 5.29 5.29 5.00
CA HIS A 144 6.33 6.30 5.15
C HIS A 144 6.27 7.02 6.49
N ALA A 145 7.38 7.64 6.89
CA ALA A 145 7.57 8.24 8.22
C ALA A 145 6.78 9.53 8.50
N ALA A 146 6.36 10.25 7.46
CA ALA A 146 5.59 11.48 7.53
C ALA A 146 4.26 11.36 6.77
N PRO A 147 3.29 12.25 7.02
CA PRO A 147 2.11 12.40 6.17
C PRO A 147 2.51 12.80 4.75
N THR A 148 1.68 12.47 3.78
CA THR A 148 1.89 12.84 2.38
C THR A 148 1.78 14.34 2.18
N ASP A 149 2.82 14.96 1.64
CA ASP A 149 2.77 16.34 1.17
C ASP A 149 1.89 16.41 -0.10
N PRO A 150 0.73 17.09 -0.06
CA PRO A 150 -0.20 17.08 -1.18
C PRO A 150 0.34 17.79 -2.43
N ALA A 151 1.38 18.63 -2.31
CA ALA A 151 1.99 19.33 -3.43
C ALA A 151 3.07 18.50 -4.14
N THR A 152 3.71 17.58 -3.43
CA THR A 152 4.89 16.86 -3.92
C THR A 152 4.76 15.34 -3.92
N GLY A 153 3.76 14.79 -3.22
CA GLY A 153 3.61 13.37 -2.94
C GLY A 153 4.66 12.81 -1.96
N LEU A 154 5.62 13.61 -1.49
CA LEU A 154 6.66 13.10 -0.59
C LEU A 154 6.09 12.84 0.81
N ALA A 155 6.51 11.72 1.42
CA ALA A 155 6.10 11.33 2.76
C ALA A 155 7.29 10.92 3.66
N GLY A 156 8.52 11.25 3.26
CA GLY A 156 9.73 10.92 4.02
C GLY A 156 10.19 9.47 3.86
N ALA A 157 10.99 9.00 4.82
CA ALA A 157 11.61 7.67 4.79
C ALA A 157 10.58 6.54 4.71
N ARG A 158 10.91 5.46 4.00
CA ARG A 158 10.10 4.24 3.94
C ARG A 158 10.33 3.44 5.22
N LEU A 159 9.25 3.06 5.89
CA LEU A 159 9.30 2.32 7.16
C LEU A 159 8.97 0.85 6.98
N ALA A 160 7.92 0.55 6.22
CA ALA A 160 7.50 -0.83 5.99
C ALA A 160 6.77 -0.96 4.66
N CYS A 161 6.52 -2.20 4.22
CA CYS A 161 5.70 -2.47 3.05
C CYS A 161 4.80 -3.70 3.18
N LEU A 162 3.70 -3.68 2.43
CA LEU A 162 2.84 -4.83 2.16
C LEU A 162 3.07 -5.26 0.70
N PRO A 163 3.33 -6.55 0.42
CA PRO A 163 3.36 -7.06 -0.96
C PRO A 163 1.98 -7.00 -1.61
N VAL A 164 1.92 -6.59 -2.88
CA VAL A 164 0.69 -6.51 -3.65
C VAL A 164 0.99 -6.99 -5.07
N GLU A 165 0.59 -8.21 -5.42
CA GLU A 165 0.95 -8.78 -6.72
C GLU A 165 -0.18 -9.65 -7.29
N TRP A 166 -0.47 -9.47 -8.58
CA TRP A 166 -1.44 -10.27 -9.33
C TRP A 166 -1.16 -10.22 -10.83
#